data_AF-A0A852B2X9-F1
#
_entry.id   AF-A0A852B2X9-F1
#
_cell.length_a   1.000
_cell.length_b   1.000
_cell.length_c   1.000
_cell.angle_alpha   90.00
_cell.angle_beta   90.00
_cell.angle_gamma   90.00
#
_symmetry.space_group_name_H-M   'P 1'
#
loop_
_entity.id
_entity.type
_entity.pdbx_description
1 polymer ?
#
loop_
_entity_poly.entity_id
_entity_poly.type
_entity_poly.pdbx_seq_one_letter_code
_entity_poly.pdbx_strand_id
1 'polypeptide(L)'
;FQSEDEVLCCLVVPDYFSHAAYIYKEDEVFACSTGTGRISLPQEKIIFGIQGDSILGAGSCNSLPIFFAKKSGLLTILSRENISVLPEDLEDALSSSIAGPRSESPAFDATGRLEIIAQEDKTKLLKAAFLQYCRKDIVNAQSMVMELFPSNADLDSDAELDRAVTQISVDLMDDYPASDPRWAESVPEEAGGFSNTSLILLHQLEDKTKAHSFFIEFLHQVGVFERLGSFPVRGMPMATRLLLCEHAEKLAAAIVLKNHHSRLPELVNAAILIALNKRECDVPPSLTPADVFFREVSQIDSIFECLLEEEEQILKDMPIESIEWAQIVVNVNNIIKDMLQAACQYRQSRASLYKTGELPEREPEYIPWTASSSLRAAITRQHGVILKVVYPQVDSNLRSVVAEQLVALLDCFLDGYVAQLKSVDRLADQERYSSVEMEYVQKRSELLSPLLSLGQYQLAAALAEKYCDFDVLVQLCEQTDNQARLQRYMTQFADQASLFYFLFRWYLEKGKRGKLLSQPIAQHGQLASFLQAHEHLSWLHDINSQDLQKAHRTLQTLANMETRYFAKKKTLLGLSKLAALASDFSEDILQEKIE
;
A
#
# COMPACT_ATOMS: atom_id res chain seq x y z
N PHE A 1 -2.92 48.07 -61.81
CA PHE A 1 -3.82 48.82 -60.92
C PHE A 1 -5.18 48.14 -60.96
N GLN A 2 -5.30 47.05 -60.21
CA GLN A 2 -6.59 46.44 -59.88
C GLN A 2 -7.16 47.23 -58.70
N SER A 3 -8.46 47.47 -58.73
CA SER A 3 -9.28 48.16 -57.74
C SER A 3 -8.99 47.66 -56.33
N GLU A 4 -8.47 48.53 -55.48
CA GLU A 4 -8.54 48.37 -54.02
C GLU A 4 -10.01 48.52 -53.62
N ASP A 5 -10.72 47.39 -53.53
CA ASP A 5 -11.94 47.33 -52.75
C ASP A 5 -11.52 47.66 -51.31
N GLU A 6 -11.94 48.82 -50.80
CA GLU A 6 -11.78 49.21 -49.40
C GLU A 6 -12.50 48.18 -48.52
N VAL A 7 -11.76 47.16 -48.07
CA VAL A 7 -12.29 46.15 -47.15
C VAL A 7 -12.54 46.82 -45.81
N LEU A 8 -13.79 47.20 -45.54
CA LEU A 8 -14.27 47.69 -44.25
C LEU A 8 -14.17 46.57 -43.20
N CYS A 9 -13.01 46.48 -42.55
CA CYS A 9 -12.79 45.64 -41.38
C CYS A 9 -13.14 46.44 -40.12
N CYS A 10 -14.01 45.90 -39.27
CA CYS A 10 -14.38 46.53 -38.01
C CYS A 10 -13.65 45.86 -36.84
N LEU A 11 -13.15 46.65 -35.88
CA LEU A 11 -12.39 46.17 -34.72
C LEU A 11 -13.25 46.25 -33.45
N VAL A 12 -13.24 45.16 -32.67
CA VAL A 12 -13.84 45.07 -31.34
C VAL A 12 -12.73 44.76 -30.34
N VAL A 13 -12.62 45.61 -29.32
CA VAL A 13 -11.76 45.38 -28.16
C VAL A 13 -12.68 45.30 -26.94
N PRO A 14 -12.80 44.12 -26.29
CA PRO A 14 -13.78 43.93 -25.21
C PRO A 14 -13.54 44.80 -23.98
N ASP A 15 -12.28 45.09 -23.67
CA ASP A 15 -11.83 45.92 -22.55
C ASP A 15 -10.43 46.50 -22.85
N TYR A 16 -10.10 47.67 -22.29
CA TYR A 16 -8.79 48.34 -22.45
C TYR A 16 -7.62 47.49 -21.94
N PHE A 17 -7.89 46.61 -20.96
CA PHE A 17 -6.91 45.66 -20.40
C PHE A 17 -6.96 44.27 -21.05
N SER A 18 -7.85 44.04 -22.02
CA SER A 18 -7.97 42.72 -22.67
C SER A 18 -6.79 42.44 -23.59
N HIS A 19 -6.25 41.22 -23.47
CA HIS A 19 -5.17 40.71 -24.33
C HIS A 19 -5.66 40.24 -25.71
N ALA A 20 -6.98 40.23 -25.93
CA ALA A 20 -7.63 39.80 -27.17
C ALA A 20 -8.35 40.97 -27.87
N ALA A 21 -8.05 41.16 -29.15
CA ALA A 21 -8.76 42.02 -30.08
C ALA A 21 -9.43 41.14 -31.15
N TYR A 22 -10.56 41.60 -31.68
CA TYR A 22 -11.31 40.85 -32.68
C TYR A 22 -11.58 41.75 -33.88
N ILE A 23 -11.17 41.31 -35.07
CA ILE A 23 -11.46 41.99 -36.33
C ILE A 23 -12.55 41.19 -37.02
N TYR A 24 -13.66 41.82 -37.38
CA TYR A 24 -14.74 41.14 -38.09
C TYR A 24 -15.05 41.76 -39.44
N LYS A 25 -15.52 40.90 -40.34
CA LYS A 25 -16.13 41.18 -41.64
C LYS A 25 -17.56 40.62 -41.64
N GLU A 26 -18.31 40.86 -42.71
CA GLU A 26 -19.68 40.32 -42.82
C GLU A 26 -19.73 38.79 -42.65
N ASP A 27 -18.69 38.07 -43.11
CA ASP A 27 -18.68 36.60 -43.13
C ASP A 27 -17.61 35.95 -42.23
N GLU A 28 -16.75 36.73 -41.56
CA GLU A 28 -15.56 36.20 -40.85
C GLU A 28 -15.21 37.01 -39.60
N VAL A 29 -14.74 36.36 -38.54
CA VAL A 29 -14.12 36.99 -37.36
C VAL A 29 -12.69 36.46 -37.21
N PHE A 30 -11.74 37.37 -37.03
CA PHE A 30 -10.35 37.12 -36.74
C PHE A 30 -10.06 37.52 -35.29
N ALA A 31 -9.60 36.57 -34.48
CA ALA A 31 -9.07 36.87 -33.16
C ALA A 31 -7.57 37.21 -33.27
N CYS A 32 -7.14 38.33 -32.69
CA CYS A 32 -5.76 38.79 -32.67
C CYS A 32 -5.34 39.23 -31.27
N SER A 33 -4.03 39.18 -30.96
CA SER A 33 -3.51 39.68 -29.69
C SER A 33 -3.27 41.20 -29.76
N THR A 34 -3.58 41.92 -28.68
CA THR A 34 -3.31 43.36 -28.56
C THR A 34 -1.83 43.69 -28.28
N GLY A 35 -0.96 42.68 -28.16
CA GLY A 35 0.49 42.84 -28.00
C GLY A 35 0.96 43.35 -26.63
N THR A 36 0.04 43.49 -25.67
CA THR A 36 0.30 44.03 -24.31
C THR A 36 0.63 42.95 -23.27
N GLY A 37 0.77 41.68 -23.67
CA GLY A 37 1.12 40.55 -22.80
C GLY A 37 2.18 39.64 -23.43
N ARG A 38 2.85 38.80 -22.61
CA ARG A 38 3.94 37.89 -23.02
C ARG A 38 3.50 36.73 -23.95
N ILE A 39 2.22 36.61 -24.26
CA ILE A 39 1.62 35.42 -24.89
C ILE A 39 0.90 35.84 -26.17
N SER A 40 1.31 35.26 -27.31
CA SER A 40 0.60 35.37 -28.58
C SER A 40 -0.61 34.43 -28.57
N LEU A 41 -1.82 34.97 -28.58
CA LEU A 41 -3.02 34.19 -28.90
C LEU A 41 -2.88 33.57 -30.29
N PRO A 42 -3.30 32.31 -30.52
CA PRO A 42 -3.35 31.75 -31.87
C PRO A 42 -4.26 32.62 -32.74
N GLN A 43 -3.77 33.01 -33.92
CA GLN A 43 -4.55 33.76 -34.91
C GLN A 43 -5.60 32.83 -35.52
N GLU A 44 -6.73 32.67 -34.85
CA GLU A 44 -7.83 31.86 -35.34
C GLU A 44 -8.80 32.69 -36.19
N LYS A 45 -9.13 32.13 -37.35
CA LYS A 45 -10.08 32.66 -38.31
C LYS A 45 -11.38 31.86 -38.22
N ILE A 46 -12.44 32.49 -37.74
CA ILE A 46 -13.78 31.89 -37.61
C ILE A 46 -14.62 32.37 -38.80
N ILE A 47 -15.07 31.44 -39.65
CA ILE A 47 -15.81 31.72 -40.89
C ILE A 47 -17.28 31.38 -40.69
N PHE A 48 -18.17 32.35 -40.87
CA PHE A 48 -19.63 32.22 -40.76
C PHE A 48 -20.32 31.96 -42.12
N GLY A 49 -19.57 32.11 -43.22
CA GLY A 49 -20.09 32.03 -44.59
C GLY A 49 -20.66 30.67 -45.05
N ILE A 50 -20.36 29.55 -44.38
CA ILE A 50 -20.77 28.21 -44.86
C ILE A 50 -22.29 27.98 -44.74
N GLN A 51 -22.99 28.73 -43.87
CA GLN A 51 -24.45 28.59 -43.66
C GLN A 51 -25.26 29.80 -44.15
N GLY A 52 -24.64 30.76 -44.86
CA GLY A 52 -25.29 32.03 -45.23
C GLY A 52 -25.69 32.85 -44.01
N ASP A 53 -24.86 32.80 -42.96
CA ASP A 53 -25.00 33.61 -41.76
C ASP A 53 -24.02 34.78 -41.84
N SER A 54 -24.52 35.99 -41.59
CA SER A 54 -23.77 37.24 -41.74
C SER A 54 -23.79 38.01 -40.43
N ILE A 55 -22.67 38.62 -40.06
CA ILE A 55 -22.53 39.42 -38.85
C ILE A 55 -23.17 40.79 -39.08
N LEU A 56 -24.24 41.06 -38.33
CA LEU A 56 -25.02 42.30 -38.39
C LEU A 56 -24.47 43.39 -37.47
N GLY A 57 -23.70 43.03 -36.45
CA GLY A 57 -23.09 43.98 -35.54
C GLY A 57 -22.23 43.29 -34.48
N ALA A 58 -21.36 44.06 -33.86
CA ALA A 58 -20.53 43.57 -32.77
C ALA A 58 -20.40 44.64 -31.68
N GLY A 59 -20.13 44.19 -30.46
CA GLY A 59 -19.96 45.04 -29.29
C GLY A 59 -19.28 44.28 -28.17
N SER A 60 -19.23 44.87 -26.98
CA SER A 60 -18.76 44.21 -25.78
C SER A 60 -19.72 44.42 -24.63
N CYS A 61 -19.88 43.39 -23.80
CA CYS A 61 -20.63 43.47 -22.55
C CYS A 61 -19.84 42.70 -21.49
N ASN A 62 -19.62 43.31 -20.32
CA ASN A 62 -18.85 42.72 -19.22
C ASN A 62 -17.50 42.11 -19.65
N SER A 63 -16.68 42.85 -20.41
CA SER A 63 -15.37 42.42 -20.91
C SER A 63 -15.36 41.22 -21.88
N LEU A 64 -16.53 40.81 -22.40
CA LEU A 64 -16.66 39.76 -23.40
C LEU A 64 -17.02 40.35 -24.78
N PRO A 65 -16.41 39.85 -25.89
CA PRO A 65 -16.79 40.24 -27.24
C PRO A 65 -18.12 39.60 -27.62
N ILE A 66 -19.06 40.40 -28.10
CA ILE A 66 -20.37 39.95 -28.55
C ILE A 66 -20.51 40.23 -30.04
N PHE A 67 -20.91 39.23 -30.80
CA PHE A 67 -21.23 39.31 -32.23
C PHE A 67 -22.71 38.96 -32.43
N PHE A 68 -23.42 39.76 -33.21
CA PHE A 68 -24.80 39.50 -33.57
C PHE A 68 -24.85 38.98 -35.00
N ALA A 69 -25.17 37.70 -35.16
CA ALA A 69 -25.30 37.02 -36.45
C ALA A 69 -26.78 36.91 -36.86
N LYS A 70 -27.04 36.97 -38.16
CA LYS A 70 -28.38 37.03 -38.76
C LYS A 70 -29.23 35.78 -38.48
N LYS A 71 -28.63 34.59 -38.38
CA LYS A 71 -29.29 33.32 -38.10
C LYS A 71 -28.96 32.80 -36.70
N SER A 72 -27.70 32.92 -36.27
CA SER A 72 -27.23 32.37 -34.99
C SER A 72 -27.50 33.28 -33.78
N GLY A 73 -28.02 34.49 -33.99
CA GLY A 73 -28.36 35.41 -32.91
C GLY A 73 -27.12 35.98 -32.21
N LEU A 74 -27.11 36.00 -30.88
CA LEU A 74 -26.04 36.59 -30.09
C LEU A 74 -24.95 35.55 -29.79
N LEU A 75 -23.73 35.79 -30.28
CA LEU A 75 -22.56 34.93 -30.15
C LEU A 75 -21.49 35.62 -29.30
N THR A 76 -20.78 34.86 -28.47
CA THR A 76 -19.60 35.33 -27.75
C THR A 76 -18.42 34.43 -28.08
N ILE A 77 -17.24 35.01 -28.27
CA ILE A 77 -16.01 34.26 -28.54
C ILE A 77 -15.17 34.28 -27.26
N LEU A 78 -14.98 33.12 -26.67
CA LEU A 78 -14.14 32.93 -25.49
C LEU A 78 -12.82 32.29 -25.94
N SER A 79 -11.69 32.88 -25.53
CA SER A 79 -10.41 32.17 -25.66
C SER A 79 -10.43 31.00 -24.67
N ARG A 80 -10.33 29.77 -25.18
CA ARG A 80 -9.94 28.64 -24.34
C ARG A 80 -8.45 28.80 -24.07
N GLU A 81 -8.10 29.34 -22.90
CA GLU A 81 -6.74 29.21 -22.39
C GLU A 81 -6.48 27.70 -22.14
N ASN A 82 -5.90 27.03 -23.13
CA ASN A 82 -5.40 25.65 -23.02
C ASN A 82 -4.16 25.61 -22.12
N ILE A 83 -4.29 26.06 -20.88
CA ILE A 83 -3.27 25.83 -19.85
C ILE A 83 -3.64 24.49 -19.23
N SER A 84 -3.14 23.42 -19.83
CA SER A 84 -3.19 22.12 -19.20
C SER A 84 -2.41 22.13 -17.91
N VAL A 85 -2.88 21.34 -16.94
CA VAL A 85 -2.23 21.21 -15.62
C VAL A 85 -1.10 20.17 -15.67
N LEU A 86 -1.09 19.31 -16.70
CA LEU A 86 -0.01 18.35 -16.94
C LEU A 86 1.19 19.03 -17.61
N PRO A 87 2.42 18.54 -17.37
CA PRO A 87 3.58 18.92 -18.20
C PRO A 87 3.28 18.67 -19.68
N GLU A 88 3.67 19.60 -20.57
CA GLU A 88 3.42 19.51 -22.03
C GLU A 88 3.88 18.15 -22.60
N ASP A 89 5.02 17.63 -22.14
CA ASP A 89 5.59 16.34 -22.57
C ASP A 89 4.69 15.14 -22.25
N LEU A 90 3.97 15.17 -21.12
CA LEU A 90 3.10 14.08 -20.69
C LEU A 90 1.76 14.08 -21.45
N GLU A 91 1.28 15.26 -21.86
CA GLU A 91 0.09 15.36 -22.71
C GLU A 91 0.36 14.78 -24.11
N ASP A 92 1.55 15.01 -24.65
CA ASP A 92 1.97 14.45 -25.94
C ASP A 92 2.14 12.93 -25.87
N ALA A 93 2.68 12.38 -24.77
CA ALA A 93 2.79 10.94 -24.52
C ALA A 93 1.41 10.25 -24.40
N LEU A 94 0.48 10.86 -23.67
CA LEU A 94 -0.89 10.36 -23.56
C LEU A 94 -1.64 10.48 -24.90
N SER A 95 -1.38 11.54 -25.66
CA SER A 95 -1.97 11.75 -26.99
C SER A 95 -1.43 10.77 -28.03
N SER A 96 -0.15 10.41 -27.97
CA SER A 96 0.46 9.41 -28.85
C SER A 96 0.04 7.97 -28.48
N SER A 97 -0.15 7.69 -27.18
CA SER A 97 -0.73 6.42 -26.69
C SER A 97 -2.14 6.19 -27.25
N ILE A 98 -2.93 7.25 -27.44
CA ILE A 98 -4.25 7.19 -28.09
C ILE A 98 -4.13 6.93 -29.60
N ALA A 99 -3.05 7.38 -30.24
CA ALA A 99 -2.82 7.21 -31.68
C ALA A 99 -2.37 5.79 -32.07
N GLY A 100 -1.70 5.06 -31.15
CA GLY A 100 -1.36 3.64 -31.25
C GLY A 100 -0.36 3.22 -32.36
N PRO A 101 0.58 2.30 -32.10
CA PRO A 101 1.35 1.65 -33.17
C PRO A 101 0.50 0.56 -33.85
N ARG A 102 0.44 0.55 -35.18
CA ARG A 102 -0.14 -0.56 -35.96
C ARG A 102 0.72 -1.81 -35.79
N SER A 103 0.38 -2.68 -34.85
CA SER A 103 0.99 -4.00 -34.71
C SER A 103 0.30 -5.00 -35.66
N GLU A 104 0.95 -5.30 -36.79
CA GLU A 104 0.63 -6.48 -37.59
C GLU A 104 1.42 -7.68 -37.03
N SER A 105 0.74 -8.61 -36.36
CA SER A 105 1.25 -9.99 -36.20
C SER A 105 0.11 -11.03 -36.16
N PRO A 106 0.36 -12.28 -36.63
CA PRO A 106 -0.71 -13.13 -37.14
C PRO A 106 -1.25 -14.16 -36.14
N ALA A 107 -2.52 -14.53 -36.38
CA ALA A 107 -3.21 -15.79 -36.02
C ALA A 107 -3.38 -16.17 -34.52
N PHE A 108 -4.42 -15.63 -33.89
CA PHE A 108 -5.23 -16.30 -32.85
C PHE A 108 -6.70 -15.82 -32.91
N ASP A 109 -7.62 -16.64 -32.40
CA ASP A 109 -9.08 -16.67 -32.61
C ASP A 109 -9.84 -15.33 -32.74
N ALA A 110 -10.75 -15.29 -33.72
CA ALA A 110 -11.47 -14.09 -34.17
C ALA A 110 -12.50 -13.52 -33.17
N THR A 111 -12.98 -14.33 -32.21
CA THR A 111 -13.97 -13.90 -31.21
C THR A 111 -13.33 -13.14 -30.04
N GLY A 112 -12.18 -13.60 -29.53
CA GLY A 112 -11.44 -12.87 -28.50
C GLY A 112 -10.86 -11.54 -29.01
N ARG A 113 -10.52 -11.45 -30.31
CA ARG A 113 -10.07 -10.21 -30.94
C ARG A 113 -11.14 -9.10 -30.94
N LEU A 114 -12.41 -9.43 -31.18
CA LEU A 114 -13.48 -8.43 -31.20
C LEU A 114 -13.75 -7.82 -29.82
N GLU A 115 -13.71 -8.63 -28.76
CA GLU A 115 -13.81 -8.15 -27.37
C GLU A 115 -12.58 -7.32 -26.98
N ILE A 116 -11.35 -7.77 -27.30
CA ILE A 116 -10.13 -7.02 -27.02
C ILE A 116 -10.11 -5.67 -27.77
N ILE A 117 -10.51 -5.63 -29.05
CA ILE A 117 -10.56 -4.40 -29.84
C ILE A 117 -11.59 -3.42 -29.27
N ALA A 118 -12.81 -3.89 -28.95
CA ALA A 118 -13.84 -3.05 -28.34
C ALA A 118 -13.42 -2.52 -26.95
N GLN A 119 -12.64 -3.29 -26.21
CA GLN A 119 -12.14 -2.96 -24.87
C GLN A 119 -10.94 -2.00 -24.90
N GLU A 120 -10.06 -2.13 -25.88
CA GLU A 120 -9.04 -1.13 -26.18
C GLU A 120 -9.66 0.22 -26.56
N ASP A 121 -10.76 0.20 -27.33
CA ASP A 121 -11.45 1.42 -27.74
C ASP A 121 -12.06 2.16 -26.54
N LYS A 122 -12.65 1.43 -25.56
CA LYS A 122 -13.13 2.03 -24.30
C LYS A 122 -12.00 2.63 -23.46
N THR A 123 -10.85 1.95 -23.41
CA THR A 123 -9.66 2.44 -22.68
C THR A 123 -9.11 3.72 -23.33
N LYS A 124 -9.02 3.76 -24.66
CA LYS A 124 -8.62 4.96 -25.43
C LYS A 124 -9.58 6.12 -25.23
N LEU A 125 -10.89 5.85 -25.19
CA LEU A 125 -11.91 6.88 -24.96
C LEU A 125 -11.87 7.43 -23.53
N LEU A 126 -11.60 6.59 -22.53
CA LEU A 126 -11.37 7.04 -21.16
C LEU A 126 -10.08 7.87 -21.01
N LYS A 127 -8.99 7.48 -21.72
CA LYS A 127 -7.78 8.31 -21.83
C LYS A 127 -8.07 9.67 -22.47
N ALA A 128 -8.89 9.71 -23.52
CA ALA A 128 -9.30 10.95 -24.16
C ALA A 128 -10.13 11.84 -23.22
N ALA A 129 -11.03 11.26 -22.42
CA ALA A 129 -11.76 11.99 -21.39
C ALA A 129 -10.82 12.55 -20.29
N PHE A 130 -9.82 11.77 -19.88
CA PHE A 130 -8.79 12.23 -18.96
C PHE A 130 -7.98 13.42 -19.53
N LEU A 131 -7.57 13.37 -20.81
CA LEU A 131 -6.89 14.50 -21.45
C LEU A 131 -7.77 15.76 -21.53
N GLN A 132 -9.07 15.60 -21.80
CA GLN A 132 -10.01 16.72 -21.76
C GLN A 132 -10.13 17.34 -20.36
N TYR A 133 -10.12 16.49 -19.33
CA TYR A 133 -10.05 16.94 -17.95
C TYR A 133 -8.76 17.72 -17.65
N CYS A 134 -7.60 17.23 -18.11
CA CYS A 134 -6.32 17.94 -17.97
C CYS A 134 -6.31 19.31 -18.65
N ARG A 135 -7.08 19.47 -19.74
CA ARG A 135 -7.36 20.73 -20.43
C ARG A 135 -8.45 21.61 -19.76
N LYS A 136 -8.87 21.25 -18.54
CA LYS A 136 -9.92 21.91 -17.74
C LYS A 136 -11.33 21.86 -18.34
N ASP A 137 -11.59 20.98 -19.31
CA ASP A 137 -12.92 20.76 -19.89
C ASP A 137 -13.67 19.68 -19.11
N ILE A 138 -13.98 19.98 -17.85
CA ILE A 138 -14.56 19.02 -16.88
C ILE A 138 -15.94 18.51 -17.36
N VAL A 139 -16.74 19.38 -17.98
CA VAL A 139 -18.11 19.06 -18.41
C VAL A 139 -18.09 18.06 -19.56
N ASN A 140 -17.20 18.24 -20.55
CA ASN A 140 -17.07 17.29 -21.66
C ASN A 140 -16.48 15.96 -21.21
N ALA A 141 -15.48 15.99 -20.32
CA ALA A 141 -14.92 14.78 -19.73
C ALA A 141 -15.98 13.98 -18.95
N GLN A 142 -16.81 14.65 -18.14
CA GLN A 142 -17.93 14.03 -17.44
C GLN A 142 -18.98 13.46 -18.41
N SER A 143 -19.33 14.20 -19.47
CA SER A 143 -20.28 13.73 -20.48
C SER A 143 -19.76 12.48 -21.21
N MET A 144 -18.49 12.47 -21.61
CA MET A 144 -17.88 11.32 -22.28
C MET A 144 -17.87 10.09 -21.36
N VAL A 145 -17.52 10.26 -20.09
CA VAL A 145 -17.51 9.12 -19.14
C VAL A 145 -18.92 8.62 -18.85
N MET A 146 -19.90 9.50 -18.72
CA MET A 146 -21.31 9.11 -18.54
C MET A 146 -21.88 8.38 -19.77
N GLU A 147 -21.45 8.76 -20.98
CA GLU A 147 -21.83 8.10 -22.23
C GLU A 147 -21.17 6.71 -22.37
N LEU A 148 -19.91 6.58 -21.96
CA LEU A 148 -19.14 5.33 -22.03
C LEU A 148 -19.55 4.32 -20.95
N PHE A 149 -19.85 4.80 -19.75
CA PHE A 149 -20.19 4.00 -18.57
C PHE A 149 -21.47 4.54 -17.92
N PRO A 150 -22.65 4.22 -18.45
CA PRO A 150 -23.91 4.66 -17.88
C PRO A 150 -24.08 4.13 -16.44
N SER A 151 -24.65 4.95 -15.53
CA SER A 151 -24.88 4.58 -14.13
C SER A 151 -25.89 3.43 -13.92
N ASN A 152 -26.59 3.01 -14.98
CA ASN A 152 -27.61 1.95 -14.97
C ASN A 152 -27.17 0.66 -15.69
N ALA A 153 -25.88 0.54 -16.06
CA ALA A 153 -25.39 -0.64 -16.76
C ALA A 153 -25.14 -1.81 -15.80
N ASP A 154 -25.29 -3.04 -16.29
CA ASP A 154 -25.13 -4.30 -15.54
C ASP A 154 -23.75 -4.40 -14.83
N LEU A 155 -23.63 -5.30 -13.84
CA LEU A 155 -22.39 -5.60 -13.09
C LEU A 155 -21.13 -5.80 -13.97
N ASP A 156 -21.32 -6.27 -15.20
CA ASP A 156 -20.25 -6.47 -16.18
C ASP A 156 -19.63 -5.14 -16.67
N SER A 157 -20.41 -4.05 -16.72
CA SER A 157 -19.91 -2.72 -17.07
C SER A 157 -18.99 -2.12 -16.01
N ASP A 158 -19.19 -2.46 -14.74
CA ASP A 158 -18.34 -1.98 -13.64
C ASP A 158 -17.03 -2.78 -13.60
N ALA A 159 -17.04 -4.06 -13.95
CA ALA A 159 -15.81 -4.86 -14.13
C ALA A 159 -14.95 -4.37 -15.32
N GLU A 160 -15.60 -3.97 -16.42
CA GLU A 160 -14.90 -3.36 -17.55
C GLU A 160 -14.32 -1.99 -17.21
N LEU A 161 -15.04 -1.20 -16.41
CA LEU A 161 -14.57 0.08 -15.88
C LEU A 161 -13.34 -0.12 -14.98
N ASP A 162 -13.40 -1.07 -14.05
CA ASP A 162 -12.28 -1.44 -13.17
C ASP A 162 -11.03 -1.81 -13.98
N ARG A 163 -11.21 -2.57 -15.07
CA ARG A 163 -10.12 -2.96 -15.97
C ARG A 163 -9.55 -1.77 -16.73
N ALA A 164 -10.39 -0.90 -17.29
CA ALA A 164 -9.95 0.28 -18.02
C ALA A 164 -9.19 1.27 -17.11
N VAL A 165 -9.70 1.51 -15.90
CA VAL A 165 -9.07 2.38 -14.89
C VAL A 165 -7.73 1.79 -14.45
N THR A 166 -7.68 0.48 -14.21
CA THR A 166 -6.44 -0.21 -13.84
C THR A 166 -5.41 -0.13 -14.96
N GLN A 167 -5.81 -0.37 -16.22
CA GLN A 167 -4.90 -0.30 -17.37
C GLN A 167 -4.34 1.11 -17.54
N ILE A 168 -5.16 2.16 -17.43
CA ILE A 168 -4.67 3.54 -17.50
C ILE A 168 -3.69 3.84 -16.37
N SER A 169 -3.95 3.35 -15.17
CA SER A 169 -3.04 3.54 -14.04
C SER A 169 -1.70 2.83 -14.25
N VAL A 170 -1.70 1.61 -14.81
CA VAL A 170 -0.46 0.90 -15.19
C VAL A 170 0.27 1.65 -16.31
N ASP A 171 -0.45 2.07 -17.35
CA ASP A 171 0.12 2.82 -18.47
C ASP A 171 0.78 4.11 -17.99
N LEU A 172 0.15 4.85 -17.07
CA LEU A 172 0.72 6.07 -16.47
C LEU A 172 1.98 5.80 -15.63
N MET A 173 2.05 4.65 -14.95
CA MET A 173 3.23 4.25 -14.17
C MET A 173 4.38 3.79 -15.07
N ASP A 174 4.06 3.05 -16.13
CA ASP A 174 5.04 2.39 -17.00
C ASP A 174 5.35 3.19 -18.27
N ASP A 175 4.83 4.42 -18.36
CA ASP A 175 5.01 5.27 -19.53
C ASP A 175 6.48 5.62 -19.78
N TYR A 176 6.81 5.81 -21.06
CA TYR A 176 8.11 6.29 -21.46
C TYR A 176 8.21 7.81 -21.20
N PRO A 177 9.39 8.31 -20.83
CA PRO A 177 9.58 9.75 -20.66
C PRO A 177 9.61 10.43 -22.04
N ALA A 178 8.52 11.10 -22.41
CA ALA A 178 8.49 11.87 -23.67
C ALA A 178 9.52 13.02 -23.70
N SER A 179 9.93 13.54 -22.54
CA SER A 179 10.98 14.57 -22.42
C SER A 179 12.39 14.05 -22.72
N ASP A 180 12.61 12.73 -22.76
CA ASP A 180 13.94 12.15 -22.98
C ASP A 180 14.09 11.65 -24.43
N PRO A 181 14.85 12.37 -25.28
CA PRO A 181 15.01 12.03 -26.69
C PRO A 181 15.76 10.70 -26.91
N ARG A 182 16.40 10.12 -25.88
CA ARG A 182 17.03 8.78 -25.98
C ARG A 182 16.01 7.65 -26.20
N TRP A 183 14.74 7.89 -25.85
CA TRP A 183 13.64 6.94 -26.06
C TRP A 183 13.00 7.05 -27.44
N ALA A 184 13.26 8.12 -28.19
CA ALA A 184 12.91 8.19 -29.60
C ALA A 184 13.95 7.36 -30.39
N GLU A 185 13.50 6.38 -31.17
CA GLU A 185 14.33 5.47 -31.99
C GLU A 185 15.17 6.17 -33.10
N SER A 186 15.38 7.48 -33.03
CA SER A 186 16.01 8.27 -34.09
C SER A 186 16.88 9.42 -33.56
N VAL A 187 17.85 9.13 -32.68
CA VAL A 187 18.96 10.05 -32.45
C VAL A 187 20.28 9.34 -32.79
N PRO A 188 20.98 9.75 -33.87
CA PRO A 188 22.27 9.17 -34.24
C PRO A 188 23.31 9.29 -33.11
N GLU A 189 24.13 8.25 -33.00
CA GLU A 189 25.30 8.16 -32.14
C GLU A 189 26.24 9.36 -32.37
N GLU A 190 26.27 10.34 -31.46
CA GLU A 190 27.42 11.21 -31.18
C GLU A 190 27.06 12.27 -30.12
N ALA A 191 27.16 11.91 -28.83
CA ALA A 191 27.51 12.85 -27.77
C ALA A 191 27.91 12.07 -26.52
N GLY A 192 29.21 12.04 -26.24
CA GLY A 192 29.74 11.48 -25.00
C GLY A 192 29.23 12.22 -23.76
N GLY A 193 28.88 11.45 -22.74
CA GLY A 193 28.93 11.87 -21.34
C GLY A 193 27.87 12.87 -20.89
N PHE A 194 26.58 12.48 -20.89
CA PHE A 194 25.60 13.20 -20.08
C PHE A 194 25.66 12.73 -18.62
N SER A 195 26.34 13.51 -17.78
CA SER A 195 26.33 13.37 -16.31
C SER A 195 24.96 13.64 -15.66
N ASN A 196 23.89 13.87 -16.46
CA ASN A 196 22.57 14.34 -16.01
C ASN A 196 21.49 13.25 -15.98
N THR A 197 21.79 11.99 -16.35
CA THR A 197 20.83 10.86 -16.33
C THR A 197 20.15 10.69 -14.97
N SER A 198 20.88 10.98 -13.89
CA SER A 198 20.39 10.92 -12.52
C SER A 198 19.31 11.96 -12.17
N LEU A 199 19.30 13.13 -12.81
CA LEU A 199 18.27 14.16 -12.56
C LEU A 199 17.04 13.92 -13.43
N ILE A 200 17.25 13.40 -14.64
CA ILE A 200 16.19 13.07 -15.61
C ILE A 200 15.27 11.99 -15.03
N LEU A 201 15.84 10.90 -14.49
CA LEU A 201 15.03 9.82 -13.89
C LEU A 201 14.24 10.27 -12.66
N LEU A 202 14.80 11.16 -11.82
CA LEU A 202 14.09 11.68 -10.65
C LEU A 202 12.90 12.53 -11.09
N HIS A 203 13.10 13.43 -12.04
CA HIS A 203 12.04 14.28 -12.58
C HIS A 203 10.94 13.45 -13.26
N GLN A 204 11.33 12.42 -14.01
CA GLN A 204 10.39 11.47 -14.61
C GLN A 204 9.50 10.80 -13.56
N LEU A 205 10.07 10.29 -12.45
CA LEU A 205 9.29 9.65 -11.38
C LEU A 205 8.38 10.66 -10.67
N GLU A 206 8.83 11.90 -10.49
CA GLU A 206 8.01 12.99 -9.93
C GLU A 206 6.83 13.33 -10.84
N ASP A 207 7.04 13.40 -12.15
CA ASP A 207 5.98 13.69 -13.12
C ASP A 207 4.98 12.54 -13.23
N LYS A 208 5.43 11.29 -13.20
CA LYS A 208 4.55 10.11 -13.05
C LYS A 208 3.72 10.18 -11.78
N THR A 209 4.31 10.63 -10.66
CA THR A 209 3.59 10.81 -9.39
C THR A 209 2.51 11.89 -9.48
N LYS A 210 2.81 13.02 -10.15
CA LYS A 210 1.82 14.08 -10.41
C LYS A 210 0.70 13.60 -11.33
N ALA A 211 1.05 12.93 -12.42
CA ALA A 211 0.13 12.35 -13.38
C ALA A 211 -0.88 11.42 -12.70
N HIS A 212 -0.35 10.48 -11.90
CA HIS A 212 -1.19 9.56 -11.14
C HIS A 212 -2.07 10.31 -10.13
N SER A 213 -1.57 11.35 -9.47
CA SER A 213 -2.39 12.14 -8.54
C SER A 213 -3.53 12.89 -9.23
N PHE A 214 -3.31 13.44 -10.42
CA PHE A 214 -4.36 14.08 -11.22
C PHE A 214 -5.36 13.06 -11.76
N PHE A 215 -4.90 11.86 -12.08
CA PHE A 215 -5.79 10.77 -12.47
C PHE A 215 -6.74 10.37 -11.33
N ILE A 216 -6.24 10.28 -10.09
CA ILE A 216 -7.11 10.05 -8.93
C ILE A 216 -8.09 11.20 -8.72
N GLU A 217 -7.64 12.45 -8.86
CA GLU A 217 -8.53 13.62 -8.76
C GLU A 217 -9.61 13.61 -9.84
N PHE A 218 -9.26 13.25 -11.08
CA PHE A 218 -10.19 13.05 -12.18
C PHE A 218 -11.27 12.01 -11.83
N LEU A 219 -10.88 10.85 -11.31
CA LEU A 219 -11.83 9.79 -10.94
C LEU A 219 -12.82 10.25 -9.86
N HIS A 220 -12.36 11.06 -8.90
CA HIS A 220 -13.21 11.68 -7.88
C HIS A 220 -14.16 12.72 -8.47
N GLN A 221 -13.64 13.65 -9.30
CA GLN A 221 -14.44 14.73 -9.88
C GLN A 221 -15.48 14.25 -10.90
N VAL A 222 -15.22 13.14 -11.58
CA VAL A 222 -16.18 12.52 -12.51
C VAL A 222 -17.16 11.58 -11.79
N GLY A 223 -16.93 11.27 -10.51
CA GLY A 223 -17.82 10.41 -9.72
C GLY A 223 -17.73 8.93 -10.07
N VAL A 224 -16.64 8.52 -10.73
CA VAL A 224 -16.36 7.12 -11.12
C VAL A 224 -15.77 6.35 -9.95
N PHE A 225 -15.07 7.04 -9.04
CA PHE A 225 -14.34 6.44 -7.94
C PHE A 225 -15.21 5.56 -7.02
N GLU A 226 -16.44 6.00 -6.72
CA GLU A 226 -17.38 5.26 -5.87
C GLU A 226 -17.96 3.99 -6.55
N ARG A 227 -17.84 3.88 -7.88
CA ARG A 227 -18.30 2.72 -8.66
C ARG A 227 -17.25 1.62 -8.81
N LEU A 228 -16.03 1.87 -8.35
CA LEU A 228 -14.93 0.91 -8.48
C LEU A 228 -15.18 -0.31 -7.60
N GLY A 229 -15.13 -1.50 -8.21
CA GLY A 229 -15.35 -2.77 -7.56
C GLY A 229 -14.04 -3.47 -7.21
N SER A 230 -13.73 -4.54 -7.93
CA SER A 230 -12.56 -5.37 -7.66
C SER A 230 -11.92 -5.88 -8.94
N PHE A 231 -10.59 -5.89 -8.95
CA PHE A 231 -9.78 -6.37 -10.05
C PHE A 231 -8.86 -7.52 -9.58
N PRO A 232 -8.64 -8.58 -10.39
CA PRO A 232 -7.73 -9.66 -10.04
C PRO A 232 -6.27 -9.20 -10.08
N VAL A 233 -5.61 -9.20 -8.93
CA VAL A 233 -4.18 -8.84 -8.76
C VAL A 233 -3.47 -10.01 -8.10
N ARG A 234 -2.37 -10.49 -8.70
CA ARG A 234 -1.60 -11.65 -8.17
C ARG A 234 -2.46 -12.91 -7.97
N GLY A 235 -3.47 -13.12 -8.82
CA GLY A 235 -4.37 -14.29 -8.77
C GLY A 235 -5.48 -14.22 -7.73
N MET A 236 -5.61 -13.12 -6.99
CA MET A 236 -6.66 -12.88 -5.99
C MET A 236 -7.44 -11.61 -6.34
N PRO A 237 -8.76 -11.54 -6.08
CA PRO A 237 -9.51 -10.30 -6.24
C PRO A 237 -9.04 -9.26 -5.22
N MET A 238 -8.83 -8.03 -5.67
CA MET A 238 -8.43 -6.90 -4.84
C MET A 238 -9.28 -5.68 -5.20
N ALA A 239 -9.66 -4.87 -4.22
CA ALA A 239 -10.44 -3.66 -4.51
C ALA A 239 -9.62 -2.72 -5.41
N THR A 240 -10.19 -2.28 -6.53
CA THR A 240 -9.48 -1.47 -7.54
C THR A 240 -8.93 -0.17 -6.94
N ARG A 241 -9.68 0.45 -6.02
CA ARG A 241 -9.24 1.63 -5.24
C ARG A 241 -7.94 1.40 -4.47
N LEU A 242 -7.76 0.20 -3.91
CA LEU A 242 -6.58 -0.17 -3.13
C LEU A 242 -5.40 -0.48 -4.06
N LEU A 243 -5.66 -1.04 -5.25
CA LEU A 243 -4.65 -1.22 -6.28
C LEU A 243 -4.09 0.12 -6.78
N LEU A 244 -4.96 1.11 -7.00
CA LEU A 244 -4.55 2.48 -7.33
C LEU A 244 -3.69 3.10 -6.21
N CYS A 245 -3.96 2.77 -4.96
CA CYS A 245 -3.09 3.15 -3.84
C CYS A 245 -1.73 2.42 -3.91
N GLU A 246 -1.70 1.10 -4.20
CA GLU A 246 -0.44 0.36 -4.38
C GLU A 246 0.43 0.96 -5.48
N HIS A 247 -0.17 1.39 -6.59
CA HIS A 247 0.53 2.04 -7.69
C HIS A 247 1.23 3.34 -7.24
N ALA A 248 0.52 4.18 -6.50
CA ALA A 248 1.10 5.39 -5.95
C ALA A 248 2.19 5.12 -4.88
N GLU A 249 2.02 4.07 -4.07
CA GLU A 249 3.02 3.62 -3.12
C GLU A 249 4.30 3.12 -3.81
N LYS A 250 4.16 2.39 -4.92
CA LYS A 250 5.29 1.92 -5.74
C LYS A 250 6.07 3.09 -6.35
N LEU A 251 5.38 4.12 -6.84
CA LEU A 251 6.01 5.36 -7.30
C LEU A 251 6.81 6.06 -6.18
N ALA A 252 6.23 6.16 -4.97
CA ALA A 252 6.93 6.72 -3.82
C ALA A 252 8.17 5.89 -3.44
N ALA A 253 8.06 4.56 -3.44
CA ALA A 253 9.19 3.66 -3.21
C ALA A 253 10.26 3.76 -4.30
N ALA A 254 9.87 3.96 -5.57
CA ALA A 254 10.79 4.12 -6.69
C ALA A 254 11.66 5.37 -6.55
N ILE A 255 11.07 6.50 -6.13
CA ILE A 255 11.81 7.74 -5.86
C ILE A 255 12.87 7.50 -4.78
N VAL A 256 12.54 6.76 -3.71
CA VAL A 256 13.49 6.43 -2.65
C VAL A 256 14.59 5.50 -3.14
N LEU A 257 14.26 4.46 -3.92
CA LEU A 257 15.24 3.57 -4.54
C LEU A 257 16.22 4.36 -5.42
N LYS A 258 15.71 5.31 -6.22
CA LYS A 258 16.55 6.19 -7.02
C LYS A 258 17.48 7.02 -6.12
N ASN A 259 16.96 7.62 -5.06
CA ASN A 259 17.82 8.42 -4.16
C ASN A 259 18.97 7.57 -3.58
N HIS A 260 18.72 6.30 -3.27
CA HIS A 260 19.78 5.35 -2.87
C HIS A 260 20.70 4.95 -4.02
N HIS A 261 20.19 4.75 -5.22
CA HIS A 261 21.00 4.50 -6.43
C HIS A 261 22.05 5.61 -6.66
N SER A 262 21.71 6.87 -6.37
CA SER A 262 22.67 7.98 -6.47
C SER A 262 23.83 7.91 -5.46
N ARG A 263 23.63 7.23 -4.32
CA ARG A 263 24.61 7.08 -3.24
C ARG A 263 25.38 5.77 -3.33
N LEU A 264 24.73 4.72 -3.81
CA LEU A 264 25.23 3.34 -3.87
C LEU A 264 25.01 2.74 -5.26
N PRO A 265 25.64 3.30 -6.32
CA PRO A 265 25.35 2.91 -7.69
C PRO A 265 25.77 1.47 -8.01
N GLU A 266 26.88 0.99 -7.46
CA GLU A 266 27.41 -0.36 -7.78
C GLU A 266 26.44 -1.46 -7.34
N LEU A 267 26.02 -1.43 -6.07
CA LEU A 267 25.08 -2.40 -5.48
C LEU A 267 23.72 -2.38 -6.20
N VAL A 268 23.17 -1.19 -6.43
CA VAL A 268 21.83 -1.07 -7.01
C VAL A 268 21.84 -1.42 -8.50
N ASN A 269 22.88 -1.04 -9.26
CA ASN A 269 22.99 -1.44 -10.67
C ASN A 269 23.14 -2.96 -10.84
N ALA A 270 23.90 -3.63 -9.97
CA ALA A 270 24.02 -5.09 -9.99
C ALA A 270 22.66 -5.75 -9.77
N ALA A 271 21.92 -5.32 -8.74
CA ALA A 271 20.58 -5.83 -8.45
C ALA A 271 19.58 -5.54 -9.60
N ILE A 272 19.67 -4.38 -10.24
CA ILE A 272 18.86 -4.05 -11.43
C ILE A 272 19.18 -4.99 -12.59
N LEU A 273 20.45 -5.31 -12.83
CA LEU A 273 20.85 -6.23 -13.90
C LEU A 273 20.31 -7.65 -13.63
N ILE A 274 20.37 -8.15 -12.40
CA ILE A 274 19.73 -9.43 -12.05
C ILE A 274 18.22 -9.36 -12.33
N ALA A 275 17.56 -8.28 -11.94
CA ALA A 275 16.13 -8.11 -12.16
C ALA A 275 15.77 -8.14 -13.65
N LEU A 276 16.52 -7.42 -14.49
CA LEU A 276 16.30 -7.39 -15.94
C LEU A 276 16.59 -8.74 -16.61
N ASN A 277 17.64 -9.43 -16.17
CA ASN A 277 17.97 -10.77 -16.67
C ASN A 277 16.85 -11.78 -16.35
N LYS A 278 16.27 -11.71 -15.15
CA LYS A 278 15.12 -12.55 -14.78
C LYS A 278 13.86 -12.25 -15.57
N ARG A 279 13.73 -11.01 -16.08
CA ARG A 279 12.63 -10.58 -16.94
C ARG A 279 12.87 -10.87 -18.41
N GLU A 280 14.05 -11.35 -18.78
CA GLU A 280 14.48 -11.54 -20.18
C GLU A 280 14.33 -10.25 -21.01
N CYS A 281 14.59 -9.09 -20.39
CA CYS A 281 14.51 -7.80 -21.07
C CYS A 281 15.86 -7.41 -21.67
N ASP A 282 15.90 -7.23 -23.00
CA ASP A 282 17.05 -6.67 -23.69
C ASP A 282 17.16 -5.18 -23.41
N VAL A 283 18.36 -4.74 -23.00
CA VAL A 283 18.66 -3.33 -22.78
C VAL A 283 19.15 -2.72 -24.11
N PRO A 284 18.45 -1.73 -24.69
CA PRO A 284 18.91 -1.04 -25.89
C PRO A 284 20.27 -0.38 -25.65
N PRO A 285 21.18 -0.35 -26.64
CA PRO A 285 22.52 0.22 -26.48
C PRO A 285 22.52 1.74 -26.20
N SER A 286 21.43 2.43 -26.48
CA SER A 286 21.24 3.87 -26.20
C SER A 286 20.80 4.17 -24.75
N LEU A 287 20.37 3.16 -23.99
CA LEU A 287 19.79 3.32 -22.66
C LEU A 287 20.60 2.57 -21.61
N THR A 288 20.52 3.04 -20.36
CA THR A 288 21.09 2.31 -19.23
C THR A 288 20.10 1.27 -18.70
N PRO A 289 20.59 0.18 -18.07
CA PRO A 289 19.73 -0.78 -17.38
C PRO A 289 18.80 -0.11 -16.35
N ALA A 290 19.27 0.94 -15.68
CA ALA A 290 18.47 1.73 -14.75
C ALA A 290 17.31 2.45 -15.47
N ASP A 291 17.53 3.00 -16.66
CA ASP A 291 16.46 3.67 -17.44
C ASP A 291 15.33 2.69 -17.78
N VAL A 292 15.66 1.44 -18.16
CA VAL A 292 14.67 0.39 -18.47
C VAL A 292 13.94 -0.08 -17.20
N PHE A 293 14.65 -0.21 -16.08
CA PHE A 293 14.05 -0.64 -14.82
C PHE A 293 13.10 0.41 -14.23
N PHE A 294 13.51 1.69 -14.21
CA PHE A 294 12.67 2.80 -13.71
C PHE A 294 11.55 3.20 -14.67
N ARG A 295 11.56 2.68 -15.92
CA ARG A 295 10.38 2.72 -16.79
C ARG A 295 9.25 1.91 -16.18
N GLU A 296 9.49 0.64 -15.84
CA GLU A 296 8.49 -0.32 -15.36
C GLU A 296 8.34 -0.28 -13.84
N VAL A 297 7.82 0.83 -13.31
CA VAL A 297 7.62 1.01 -11.87
C VAL A 297 6.59 0.02 -11.31
N SER A 298 5.68 -0.47 -12.14
CA SER A 298 4.70 -1.49 -11.74
C SER A 298 5.34 -2.75 -11.17
N GLN A 299 6.56 -3.10 -11.59
CA GLN A 299 7.27 -4.32 -11.19
C GLN A 299 8.43 -4.06 -10.22
N ILE A 300 8.46 -2.90 -9.55
CA ILE A 300 9.56 -2.54 -8.65
C ILE A 300 9.78 -3.55 -7.50
N ASP A 301 8.76 -4.32 -7.15
CA ASP A 301 8.82 -5.36 -6.11
C ASP A 301 9.84 -6.46 -6.39
N SER A 302 10.22 -6.70 -7.65
CA SER A 302 11.24 -7.70 -7.97
C SER A 302 12.65 -7.33 -7.47
N ILE A 303 12.90 -6.05 -7.19
CA ILE A 303 14.24 -5.59 -6.77
C ILE A 303 14.63 -6.13 -5.40
N PHE A 304 13.67 -6.41 -4.51
CA PHE A 304 13.95 -6.88 -3.16
C PHE A 304 14.67 -8.23 -3.16
N GLU A 305 14.19 -9.18 -3.96
CA GLU A 305 14.85 -10.49 -4.10
C GLU A 305 16.23 -10.34 -4.77
N CYS A 306 16.36 -9.45 -5.74
CA CYS A 306 17.61 -9.24 -6.45
C CYS A 306 18.69 -8.59 -5.57
N LEU A 307 18.30 -7.64 -4.71
CA LEU A 307 19.20 -7.03 -3.73
C LEU A 307 19.74 -8.06 -2.73
N LEU A 308 18.89 -9.00 -2.29
CA LEU A 308 19.32 -10.06 -1.37
C LEU A 308 20.20 -11.11 -2.04
N GLU A 309 19.97 -11.41 -3.33
CA GLU A 309 20.84 -12.30 -4.09
C GLU A 309 22.24 -11.71 -4.28
N GLU A 310 22.32 -10.42 -4.65
CA GLU A 310 23.60 -9.71 -4.71
C GLU A 310 24.29 -9.64 -3.36
N GLU A 311 23.54 -9.32 -2.30
CA GLU A 311 24.07 -9.33 -0.93
C GLU A 311 24.70 -10.68 -0.60
N GLU A 312 23.96 -11.78 -0.77
CA GLU A 312 24.47 -13.11 -0.46
C GLU A 312 25.65 -13.54 -1.32
N GLN A 313 25.71 -13.08 -2.58
CA GLN A 313 26.86 -13.35 -3.44
C GLN A 313 28.09 -12.62 -2.92
N ILE A 314 27.97 -11.33 -2.61
CA ILE A 314 29.07 -10.54 -2.07
C ILE A 314 29.51 -11.06 -0.70
N LEU A 315 28.57 -11.48 0.15
CA LEU A 315 28.89 -12.07 1.46
C LEU A 315 29.66 -13.39 1.36
N LYS A 316 29.53 -14.15 0.26
CA LYS A 316 30.30 -15.38 0.00
C LYS A 316 31.69 -15.09 -0.54
N ASP A 317 31.81 -14.05 -1.37
CA ASP A 317 33.04 -13.72 -2.08
C ASP A 317 34.02 -12.90 -1.22
N MET A 318 33.50 -12.09 -0.28
CA MET A 318 34.30 -11.21 0.58
C MET A 318 34.72 -11.87 1.90
N PRO A 319 35.95 -11.61 2.39
CA PRO A 319 36.39 -12.11 3.70
C PRO A 319 35.63 -11.41 4.85
N ILE A 320 35.22 -12.24 5.82
CA ILE A 320 34.43 -11.88 7.01
C ILE A 320 35.02 -10.72 7.83
N GLU A 321 36.35 -10.53 7.81
CA GLU A 321 37.04 -9.52 8.63
C GLU A 321 36.99 -8.10 8.04
N SER A 322 36.44 -7.92 6.83
CA SER A 322 36.34 -6.60 6.21
C SER A 322 35.15 -5.79 6.77
N ILE A 323 35.39 -4.54 7.16
CA ILE A 323 34.33 -3.61 7.61
C ILE A 323 33.28 -3.39 6.50
N GLU A 324 33.72 -3.47 5.25
CA GLU A 324 32.89 -3.34 4.05
C GLU A 324 31.85 -4.47 3.92
N TRP A 325 32.18 -5.68 4.39
CA TRP A 325 31.27 -6.84 4.36
C TRP A 325 29.98 -6.58 5.16
N ALA A 326 30.11 -6.06 6.39
CA ALA A 326 28.95 -5.74 7.22
C ALA A 326 28.21 -4.49 6.72
N GLN A 327 28.92 -3.55 6.10
CA GLN A 327 28.34 -2.32 5.58
C GLN A 327 27.39 -2.57 4.40
N ILE A 328 27.64 -3.59 3.58
CA ILE A 328 26.75 -3.97 2.47
C ILE A 328 25.38 -4.40 2.99
N VAL A 329 25.34 -5.24 4.03
CA VAL A 329 24.10 -5.66 4.69
C VAL A 329 23.34 -4.45 5.24
N VAL A 330 24.05 -3.54 5.91
CA VAL A 330 23.46 -2.30 6.44
C VAL A 330 22.89 -1.45 5.31
N ASN A 331 23.56 -1.39 4.18
CA ASN A 331 23.12 -0.64 3.00
C ASN A 331 21.86 -1.25 2.38
N VAL A 332 21.85 -2.57 2.14
CA VAL A 332 20.68 -3.29 1.61
C VAL A 332 19.49 -3.13 2.55
N ASN A 333 19.68 -3.33 3.85
CA ASN A 333 18.64 -3.13 4.84
C ASN A 333 18.08 -1.71 4.82
N ASN A 334 18.91 -0.68 4.68
CA ASN A 334 18.44 0.69 4.58
C ASN A 334 17.62 0.93 3.30
N ILE A 335 18.04 0.38 2.15
CA ILE A 335 17.27 0.49 0.91
C ILE A 335 15.89 -0.13 1.08
N ILE A 336 15.83 -1.39 1.54
CA ILE A 336 14.56 -2.12 1.73
C ILE A 336 13.68 -1.37 2.75
N LYS A 337 14.24 -1.01 3.90
CA LYS A 337 13.54 -0.30 4.98
C LYS A 337 12.97 1.04 4.49
N ASP A 338 13.79 1.87 3.84
CA ASP A 338 13.37 3.21 3.43
C ASP A 338 12.31 3.15 2.32
N MET A 339 12.41 2.19 1.38
CA MET A 339 11.38 1.96 0.37
C MET A 339 10.03 1.56 0.99
N LEU A 340 10.05 0.61 1.92
CA LEU A 340 8.82 0.16 2.61
C LEU A 340 8.24 1.25 3.50
N GLN A 341 9.08 2.01 4.20
CA GLN A 341 8.63 3.14 5.02
C GLN A 341 7.98 4.23 4.17
N ALA A 342 8.53 4.57 3.01
CA ALA A 342 7.94 5.55 2.11
C ALA A 342 6.55 5.10 1.59
N ALA A 343 6.42 3.82 1.23
CA ALA A 343 5.13 3.24 0.86
C ALA A 343 4.10 3.32 2.01
N CYS A 344 4.51 2.92 3.22
CA CYS A 344 3.65 2.97 4.40
C CYS A 344 3.25 4.42 4.78
N GLN A 345 4.17 5.38 4.71
CA GLN A 345 3.90 6.79 4.98
C GLN A 345 2.93 7.38 3.95
N TYR A 346 3.07 7.03 2.68
CA TYR A 346 2.12 7.43 1.64
C TYR A 346 0.72 6.91 1.97
N ARG A 347 0.60 5.61 2.25
CA ARG A 347 -0.67 4.98 2.63
C ARG A 347 -1.34 5.66 3.81
N GLN A 348 -0.58 5.99 4.86
CA GLN A 348 -1.10 6.63 6.07
C GLN A 348 -1.53 8.08 5.82
N SER A 349 -0.72 8.86 5.11
CA SER A 349 -0.99 10.28 4.85
C SER A 349 -2.16 10.49 3.89
N ARG A 350 -2.35 9.59 2.92
CA ARG A 350 -3.37 9.69 1.87
C ARG A 350 -4.52 8.70 2.02
N ALA A 351 -4.62 8.02 3.17
CA ALA A 351 -5.66 7.03 3.44
C ALA A 351 -7.09 7.55 3.17
N SER A 352 -7.36 8.84 3.42
CA SER A 352 -8.68 9.45 3.19
C SER A 352 -9.06 9.54 1.70
N LEU A 353 -8.09 9.72 0.80
CA LEU A 353 -8.33 9.86 -0.64
C LEU A 353 -8.79 8.56 -1.29
N TYR A 354 -8.50 7.42 -0.66
CA TYR A 354 -8.83 6.09 -1.18
C TYR A 354 -9.94 5.38 -0.39
N LYS A 355 -10.60 6.10 0.53
CA LYS A 355 -11.77 5.61 1.26
C LYS A 355 -13.05 6.03 0.53
N THR A 356 -13.86 5.03 0.22
CA THR A 356 -15.24 5.18 -0.28
C THR A 356 -16.17 5.43 0.92
N GLY A 357 -17.23 6.21 0.74
CA GLY A 357 -18.14 6.60 1.84
C GLY A 357 -18.92 5.42 2.42
N GLU A 358 -19.49 4.59 1.55
CA GLU A 358 -20.10 3.31 1.91
C GLU A 358 -19.13 2.19 1.50
N LEU A 359 -18.62 1.43 2.46
CA LEU A 359 -17.87 0.22 2.16
C LEU A 359 -18.81 -0.73 1.41
N PRO A 360 -18.49 -1.16 0.18
CA PRO A 360 -19.32 -2.12 -0.51
C PRO A 360 -19.44 -3.38 0.36
N GLU A 361 -20.64 -3.98 0.40
CA GLU A 361 -21.00 -5.09 1.29
C GLU A 361 -20.03 -6.29 1.22
N ARG A 362 -19.14 -6.34 0.21
CA ARG A 362 -18.21 -7.43 -0.05
C ARG A 362 -16.86 -6.97 -0.62
N GLU A 363 -16.07 -6.20 0.13
CA GLU A 363 -14.66 -5.98 -0.27
C GLU A 363 -13.85 -7.28 -0.15
N PRO A 364 -12.98 -7.62 -1.11
CA PRO A 364 -12.18 -8.84 -1.06
C PRO A 364 -11.01 -8.74 -0.05
N GLU A 365 -10.37 -9.88 0.23
CA GLU A 365 -9.15 -9.96 1.06
C GLU A 365 -8.08 -8.99 0.55
N TYR A 366 -7.61 -8.11 1.42
CA TYR A 366 -6.60 -7.10 1.09
C TYR A 366 -5.23 -7.52 1.60
N ILE A 367 -4.34 -7.83 0.66
CA ILE A 367 -2.93 -8.06 0.92
C ILE A 367 -2.15 -6.94 0.23
N PRO A 368 -1.58 -5.98 0.98
CA PRO A 368 -0.78 -4.92 0.38
C PRO A 368 0.47 -5.51 -0.28
N TRP A 369 0.98 -4.86 -1.33
CA TRP A 369 2.23 -5.27 -1.99
C TRP A 369 3.42 -5.28 -1.02
N THR A 370 3.42 -4.42 -0.01
CA THR A 370 4.40 -4.42 1.10
C THR A 370 4.35 -5.67 1.98
N ALA A 371 3.36 -6.54 1.76
CA ALA A 371 3.18 -7.82 2.45
C ALA A 371 2.95 -8.97 1.45
N SER A 372 3.39 -8.82 0.20
CA SER A 372 3.32 -9.88 -0.81
C SER A 372 4.09 -11.12 -0.35
N SER A 373 3.75 -12.29 -0.90
CA SER A 373 4.44 -13.54 -0.58
C SER A 373 5.94 -13.49 -0.87
N SER A 374 6.34 -12.86 -1.98
CA SER A 374 7.75 -12.61 -2.32
C SER A 374 8.43 -11.75 -1.26
N LEU A 375 7.86 -10.61 -0.90
CA LEU A 375 8.47 -9.71 0.07
C LEU A 375 8.51 -10.32 1.49
N ARG A 376 7.51 -11.12 1.87
CA ARG A 376 7.55 -11.90 3.12
C ARG A 376 8.70 -12.90 3.12
N ALA A 377 8.94 -13.57 1.99
CA ALA A 377 10.08 -14.47 1.83
C ALA A 377 11.41 -13.71 1.90
N ALA A 378 11.52 -12.57 1.20
CA ALA A 378 12.69 -11.68 1.25
C ALA A 378 13.04 -11.23 2.68
N ILE A 379 12.06 -10.71 3.43
CA ILE A 379 12.28 -10.25 4.82
C ILE A 379 12.68 -11.43 5.73
N THR A 380 12.05 -12.60 5.56
CA THR A 380 12.39 -13.80 6.34
C THR A 380 13.81 -14.29 6.03
N ARG A 381 14.21 -14.26 4.75
CA ARG A 381 15.56 -14.59 4.31
C ARG A 381 16.57 -13.62 4.92
N GLN A 382 16.28 -12.32 4.88
CA GLN A 382 17.15 -11.29 5.42
C GLN A 382 17.28 -11.36 6.94
N HIS A 383 16.19 -11.65 7.65
CA HIS A 383 16.21 -11.97 9.08
C HIS A 383 17.17 -13.13 9.38
N GLY A 384 17.13 -14.18 8.56
CA GLY A 384 18.05 -15.31 8.66
C GLY A 384 19.52 -14.93 8.44
N VAL A 385 19.82 -14.16 7.39
CA VAL A 385 21.17 -13.67 7.07
C VAL A 385 21.72 -12.81 8.22
N ILE A 386 20.95 -11.82 8.67
CA ILE A 386 21.32 -10.93 9.76
C ILE A 386 21.67 -11.72 11.02
N LEU A 387 20.80 -12.62 11.46
CA LEU A 387 20.98 -13.29 12.75
C LEU A 387 22.05 -14.38 12.74
N LYS A 388 22.17 -15.14 11.64
CA LYS A 388 23.08 -16.29 11.58
C LYS A 388 24.47 -15.93 11.11
N VAL A 389 24.58 -14.97 10.19
CA VAL A 389 25.83 -14.66 9.49
C VAL A 389 26.45 -13.39 10.06
N VAL A 390 25.66 -12.31 10.15
CA VAL A 390 26.18 -10.95 10.43
C VAL A 390 26.31 -10.67 11.92
N TYR A 391 25.24 -10.88 12.70
CA TYR A 391 25.19 -10.53 14.12
C TYR A 391 26.30 -11.15 14.99
N PRO A 392 26.72 -12.42 14.78
CA PRO A 392 27.80 -13.03 15.57
C PRO A 392 29.17 -12.39 15.33
N GLN A 393 29.43 -11.91 14.11
CA GLN A 393 30.76 -11.50 13.64
C GLN A 393 31.03 -10.00 13.87
N VAL A 394 29.96 -9.23 14.06
CA VAL A 394 29.99 -7.76 14.07
C VAL A 394 30.17 -7.18 15.48
N ASP A 395 30.71 -5.97 15.60
CA ASP A 395 30.96 -5.23 16.84
C ASP A 395 29.69 -4.63 17.46
N SER A 396 29.78 -4.13 18.70
CA SER A 396 28.60 -3.69 19.46
C SER A 396 27.82 -2.54 18.83
N ASN A 397 28.48 -1.62 18.11
CA ASN A 397 27.84 -0.46 17.50
C ASN A 397 27.07 -0.85 16.24
N LEU A 398 27.67 -1.68 15.38
CA LEU A 398 26.98 -2.17 14.20
C LEU A 398 25.88 -3.18 14.58
N ARG A 399 26.02 -3.95 15.67
CA ARG A 399 24.93 -4.80 16.20
C ARG A 399 23.68 -4.00 16.56
N SER A 400 23.80 -2.82 17.17
CA SER A 400 22.62 -1.99 17.46
C SER A 400 21.98 -1.46 16.17
N VAL A 401 22.78 -1.00 15.20
CA VAL A 401 22.27 -0.52 13.91
C VAL A 401 21.50 -1.62 13.16
N VAL A 402 22.10 -2.80 13.04
CA VAL A 402 21.48 -3.93 12.34
C VAL A 402 20.24 -4.43 13.08
N ALA A 403 20.23 -4.41 14.42
CA ALA A 403 19.06 -4.76 15.21
C ALA A 403 17.90 -3.76 15.01
N GLU A 404 18.18 -2.45 14.99
CA GLU A 404 17.18 -1.42 14.71
C GLU A 404 16.61 -1.55 13.29
N GLN A 405 17.46 -1.80 12.30
CA GLN A 405 17.04 -2.06 10.92
C GLN A 405 16.16 -3.30 10.82
N LEU A 406 16.56 -4.40 11.46
CA LEU A 406 15.79 -5.63 11.49
C LEU A 406 14.41 -5.39 12.12
N VAL A 407 14.34 -4.65 13.21
CA VAL A 407 13.08 -4.28 13.87
C VAL A 407 12.17 -3.52 12.92
N ALA A 408 12.69 -2.56 12.15
CA ALA A 408 11.90 -1.81 11.18
C ALA A 408 11.37 -2.70 10.03
N LEU A 409 12.16 -3.69 9.57
CA LEU A 409 11.71 -4.67 8.58
C LEU A 409 10.62 -5.61 9.15
N LEU A 410 10.80 -6.06 10.39
CA LEU A 410 9.82 -6.89 11.10
C LEU A 410 8.51 -6.12 11.37
N ASP A 411 8.60 -4.83 11.67
CA ASP A 411 7.45 -3.95 11.83
C ASP A 411 6.61 -3.92 10.55
N CYS A 412 7.25 -3.69 9.40
CA CYS A 412 6.57 -3.70 8.10
C CYS A 412 5.93 -5.08 7.79
N PHE A 413 6.65 -6.16 8.09
CA PHE A 413 6.18 -7.54 7.89
C PHE A 413 4.91 -7.84 8.72
N LEU A 414 4.94 -7.52 10.01
CA LEU A 414 3.84 -7.80 10.93
C LEU A 414 2.64 -6.87 10.67
N ASP A 415 2.86 -5.60 10.33
CA ASP A 415 1.79 -4.70 9.89
C ASP A 415 1.07 -5.22 8.64
N GLY A 416 1.80 -5.90 7.75
CA GLY A 416 1.25 -6.60 6.59
C GLY A 416 0.21 -7.67 6.94
N TYR A 417 0.51 -8.50 7.95
CA TYR A 417 -0.45 -9.49 8.46
C TYR A 417 -1.64 -8.85 9.18
N VAL A 418 -1.41 -7.77 9.93
CA VAL A 418 -2.49 -7.04 10.60
C VAL A 418 -3.45 -6.44 9.58
N ALA A 419 -2.96 -5.90 8.47
CA ALA A 419 -3.80 -5.41 7.37
C ALA A 419 -4.63 -6.54 6.74
N GLN A 420 -4.02 -7.70 6.51
CA GLN A 420 -4.69 -8.89 5.99
C GLN A 420 -5.79 -9.37 6.96
N LEU A 421 -5.47 -9.54 8.24
CA LEU A 421 -6.43 -9.96 9.26
C LEU A 421 -7.62 -9.01 9.37
N LYS A 422 -7.40 -7.69 9.34
CA LYS A 422 -8.48 -6.69 9.34
C LYS A 422 -9.39 -6.79 8.13
N SER A 423 -8.89 -7.20 6.98
CA SER A 423 -9.70 -7.37 5.77
C SER A 423 -10.56 -8.64 5.81
N VAL A 424 -10.07 -9.68 6.49
CA VAL A 424 -10.71 -11.01 6.62
C VAL A 424 -11.55 -11.11 7.90
N ASP A 425 -11.57 -10.08 8.76
CA ASP A 425 -12.33 -10.03 10.03
C ASP A 425 -13.85 -9.91 9.76
N ARG A 426 -14.42 -10.99 9.21
CA ARG A 426 -15.82 -11.10 8.83
C ARG A 426 -16.34 -12.50 9.15
N LEU A 427 -17.60 -12.56 9.58
CA LEU A 427 -18.26 -13.81 9.96
C LEU A 427 -18.30 -14.87 8.83
N ALA A 428 -18.30 -14.44 7.56
CA ALA A 428 -18.31 -15.33 6.40
C ALA A 428 -16.95 -16.01 6.13
N ASP A 429 -15.84 -15.37 6.53
CA ASP A 429 -14.48 -15.80 6.20
C ASP A 429 -13.72 -16.34 7.42
N GLN A 430 -14.44 -16.80 8.44
CA GLN A 430 -13.88 -17.21 9.73
C GLN A 430 -12.81 -18.31 9.62
N GLU A 431 -12.99 -19.27 8.69
CA GLU A 431 -11.98 -20.32 8.44
C GLU A 431 -10.68 -19.72 7.89
N ARG A 432 -10.80 -18.80 6.93
CA ARG A 432 -9.66 -18.09 6.35
C ARG A 432 -8.98 -17.22 7.40
N TYR A 433 -9.75 -16.50 8.22
CA TYR A 433 -9.25 -15.72 9.34
C TYR A 433 -8.41 -16.60 10.28
N SER A 434 -8.97 -17.73 10.72
CA SER A 434 -8.29 -18.64 11.65
C SER A 434 -6.97 -19.20 11.08
N SER A 435 -6.93 -19.50 9.78
CA SER A 435 -5.72 -19.96 9.11
C SER A 435 -4.64 -18.87 9.08
N VAL A 436 -5.00 -17.63 8.72
CA VAL A 436 -4.05 -16.50 8.66
C VAL A 436 -3.61 -16.10 10.07
N GLU A 437 -4.49 -16.17 11.07
CA GLU A 437 -4.16 -15.89 12.46
C GLU A 437 -3.16 -16.91 13.01
N MET A 438 -3.34 -18.20 12.73
CA MET A 438 -2.38 -19.23 13.12
C MET A 438 -1.00 -19.00 12.49
N GLU A 439 -0.94 -18.71 11.19
CA GLU A 439 0.30 -18.40 10.49
C GLU A 439 0.97 -17.15 11.08
N TYR A 440 0.19 -16.10 11.31
CA TYR A 440 0.66 -14.85 11.92
C TYR A 440 1.27 -15.08 13.31
N VAL A 441 0.57 -15.79 14.20
CA VAL A 441 1.06 -16.06 15.55
C VAL A 441 2.34 -16.91 15.51
N GLN A 442 2.37 -17.93 14.65
CA GLN A 442 3.57 -18.77 14.48
C GLN A 442 4.75 -17.92 13.99
N LYS A 443 4.58 -17.16 12.91
CA LYS A 443 5.65 -16.34 12.31
C LYS A 443 6.10 -15.21 13.23
N ARG A 444 5.18 -14.56 13.94
CA ARG A 444 5.49 -13.53 14.93
C ARG A 444 6.41 -14.07 16.03
N SER A 445 6.08 -15.24 16.58
CA SER A 445 6.91 -15.89 17.61
C SER A 445 8.29 -16.33 17.07
N GLU A 446 8.34 -16.87 15.85
CA GLU A 446 9.57 -17.27 15.16
C GLU A 446 10.51 -16.09 14.92
N LEU A 447 9.97 -14.93 14.53
CA LEU A 447 10.76 -13.74 14.19
C LEU A 447 11.21 -12.94 15.42
N LEU A 448 10.40 -12.90 16.49
CA LEU A 448 10.71 -12.14 17.71
C LEU A 448 11.59 -12.92 18.71
N SER A 449 11.47 -14.25 18.78
CA SER A 449 12.23 -15.05 19.75
C SER A 449 13.76 -14.92 19.64
N PRO A 450 14.39 -14.76 18.45
CA PRO A 450 15.82 -14.56 18.37
C PRO A 450 16.28 -13.23 18.96
N LEU A 451 15.50 -12.14 18.80
CA LEU A 451 15.83 -10.83 19.38
C LEU A 451 15.93 -10.91 20.92
N LEU A 452 15.04 -11.70 21.52
CA LEU A 452 15.06 -11.98 22.95
C LEU A 452 16.29 -12.79 23.36
N SER A 453 16.65 -13.83 22.59
CA SER A 453 17.85 -14.64 22.85
C SER A 453 19.17 -13.86 22.74
N LEU A 454 19.20 -12.83 21.89
CA LEU A 454 20.34 -11.95 21.68
C LEU A 454 20.44 -10.81 22.71
N GLY A 455 19.49 -10.72 23.65
CA GLY A 455 19.48 -9.71 24.71
C GLY A 455 18.98 -8.33 24.29
N GLN A 456 18.38 -8.18 23.10
CA GLN A 456 17.83 -6.92 22.60
C GLN A 456 16.43 -6.65 23.17
N TYR A 457 16.33 -6.56 24.50
CA TYR A 457 15.05 -6.52 25.22
C TYR A 457 14.19 -5.29 24.90
N GLN A 458 14.79 -4.12 24.73
CA GLN A 458 14.02 -2.89 24.46
C GLN A 458 13.31 -2.97 23.11
N LEU A 459 14.05 -3.40 22.08
CA LEU A 459 13.55 -3.56 20.73
C LEU A 459 12.51 -4.69 20.62
N ALA A 460 12.78 -5.83 21.23
CA ALA A 460 11.83 -6.95 21.28
C ALA A 460 10.52 -6.55 21.98
N ALA A 461 10.61 -5.78 23.07
CA ALA A 461 9.42 -5.31 23.77
C ALA A 461 8.61 -4.30 22.96
N ALA A 462 9.24 -3.38 22.24
CA ALA A 462 8.51 -2.41 21.41
C ALA A 462 7.64 -3.10 20.34
N LEU A 463 8.18 -4.11 19.66
CA LEU A 463 7.41 -4.92 18.70
C LEU A 463 6.35 -5.78 19.39
N ALA A 464 6.71 -6.46 20.48
CA ALA A 464 5.77 -7.34 21.18
C ALA A 464 4.62 -6.57 21.85
N GLU A 465 4.84 -5.32 22.29
CA GLU A 465 3.79 -4.41 22.76
C GLU A 465 2.88 -3.98 21.60
N LYS A 466 3.45 -3.55 20.46
CA LYS A 466 2.67 -3.12 19.27
C LYS A 466 1.77 -4.23 18.74
N TYR A 467 2.30 -5.45 18.67
CA TYR A 467 1.62 -6.62 18.08
C TYR A 467 0.97 -7.54 19.10
N CYS A 468 0.95 -7.16 20.38
CA CYS A 468 0.34 -7.95 21.46
C CYS A 468 0.87 -9.40 21.53
N ASP A 469 2.19 -9.59 21.41
CA ASP A 469 2.83 -10.89 21.63
C ASP A 469 3.12 -11.10 23.13
N PHE A 470 2.13 -11.62 23.84
CA PHE A 470 2.23 -11.81 25.29
C PHE A 470 3.27 -12.84 25.70
N ASP A 471 3.52 -13.87 24.87
CA ASP A 471 4.51 -14.89 25.19
C ASP A 471 5.92 -14.29 25.25
N VAL A 472 6.28 -13.45 24.28
CA VAL A 472 7.58 -12.76 24.26
C VAL A 472 7.67 -11.75 25.40
N LEU A 473 6.62 -10.99 25.71
CA LEU A 473 6.60 -10.03 26.82
C LEU A 473 6.79 -10.70 28.18
N VAL A 474 6.13 -11.84 28.42
CA VAL A 474 6.28 -12.62 29.66
C VAL A 474 7.68 -13.19 29.78
N GLN A 475 8.21 -13.78 28.69
CA GLN A 475 9.58 -14.30 28.67
C GLN A 475 10.61 -13.19 28.97
N LEU A 476 10.41 -12.01 28.40
CA LEU A 476 11.28 -10.85 28.62
C LEU A 476 11.27 -10.40 30.07
N CYS A 477 10.09 -10.25 30.67
CA CYS A 477 9.96 -9.82 32.06
C CYS A 477 10.60 -10.81 33.03
N GLU A 478 10.51 -12.11 32.74
CA GLU A 478 11.10 -13.14 33.59
C GLU A 478 12.61 -13.31 33.39
N GLN A 479 13.15 -13.07 32.18
CA GLN A 479 14.60 -13.06 31.95
C GLN A 479 15.29 -11.85 32.57
N THR A 480 14.60 -10.71 32.62
CA THR A 480 15.10 -9.46 33.21
C THR A 480 14.73 -9.29 34.69
N ASP A 481 14.00 -10.27 35.26
CA ASP A 481 13.37 -10.25 36.60
C ASP A 481 12.61 -8.95 36.91
N ASN A 482 12.03 -8.32 35.89
CA ASN A 482 11.36 -7.03 36.00
C ASN A 482 9.87 -7.21 36.30
N GLN A 483 9.56 -7.54 37.56
CA GLN A 483 8.19 -7.73 38.03
C GLN A 483 7.34 -6.45 37.92
N ALA A 484 7.94 -5.27 38.05
CA ALA A 484 7.22 -4.01 37.90
C ALA A 484 6.69 -3.81 36.47
N ARG A 485 7.47 -4.19 35.45
CA ARG A 485 7.04 -4.13 34.05
C ARG A 485 5.93 -5.13 33.76
N LEU A 486 6.01 -6.34 34.30
CA LEU A 486 4.96 -7.35 34.17
C LEU A 486 3.63 -6.87 34.75
N GLN A 487 3.66 -6.26 35.95
CA GLN A 487 2.46 -5.70 36.57
C GLN A 487 1.84 -4.57 35.74
N ARG A 488 2.66 -3.72 35.10
CA ARG A 488 2.17 -2.70 34.17
C ARG A 488 1.43 -3.31 32.98
N TYR A 489 1.99 -4.36 32.38
CA TYR A 489 1.30 -5.06 31.29
C TYR A 489 0.00 -5.71 31.72
N MET A 490 -0.02 -6.35 32.90
CA MET A 490 -1.26 -6.90 33.47
C MET A 490 -2.35 -5.84 33.65
N THR A 491 -1.97 -4.62 34.06
CA THR A 491 -2.93 -3.51 34.17
C THR A 491 -3.33 -2.92 32.81
N GLN A 492 -2.39 -2.78 31.87
CA GLN A 492 -2.62 -2.16 30.57
C GLN A 492 -3.50 -3.02 29.66
N PHE A 493 -3.33 -4.34 29.73
CA PHE A 493 -4.08 -5.31 28.93
C PHE A 493 -5.08 -6.10 29.78
N ALA A 494 -5.59 -5.51 30.87
CA ALA A 494 -6.50 -6.17 31.80
C ALA A 494 -7.78 -6.71 31.12
N ASP A 495 -8.25 -6.00 30.09
CA ASP A 495 -9.45 -6.37 29.31
C ASP A 495 -9.21 -7.56 28.36
N GLN A 496 -7.95 -7.88 28.07
CA GLN A 496 -7.57 -8.98 27.20
C GLN A 496 -7.25 -10.22 28.04
N ALA A 497 -8.25 -11.09 28.21
CA ALA A 497 -8.13 -12.35 28.95
C ALA A 497 -7.00 -13.27 28.41
N SER A 498 -6.56 -13.06 27.17
CA SER A 498 -5.44 -13.76 26.55
C SER A 498 -4.12 -13.56 27.28
N LEU A 499 -3.79 -12.35 27.79
CA LEU A 499 -2.52 -12.11 28.48
C LEU A 499 -2.37 -13.00 29.72
N PHE A 500 -3.40 -13.08 30.54
CA PHE A 500 -3.41 -13.90 31.76
C PHE A 500 -3.32 -15.39 31.41
N TYR A 501 -4.02 -15.82 30.37
CA TYR A 501 -3.92 -17.19 29.86
C TYR A 501 -2.48 -17.55 29.46
N PHE A 502 -1.81 -16.70 28.68
CA PHE A 502 -0.43 -16.93 28.25
C PHE A 502 0.55 -16.93 29.42
N LEU A 503 0.41 -15.99 30.35
CA LEU A 503 1.24 -15.95 31.56
C LEU A 503 1.10 -17.22 32.41
N PHE A 504 -0.14 -17.65 32.68
CA PHE A 504 -0.39 -18.82 33.52
C PHE A 504 0.07 -20.11 32.84
N ARG A 505 -0.17 -20.23 31.53
CA ARG A 505 0.36 -21.31 30.70
C ARG A 505 1.89 -21.36 30.80
N TRP A 506 2.56 -20.23 30.63
CA TRP A 506 4.02 -20.15 30.71
C TRP A 506 4.55 -20.56 32.09
N TYR A 507 3.93 -20.09 33.18
CA TYR A 507 4.31 -20.50 34.54
C TYR A 507 4.10 -22.00 34.77
N LEU A 508 3.06 -22.59 34.19
CA LEU A 508 2.80 -24.03 34.28
C LEU A 508 3.84 -24.84 33.48
N GLU A 509 4.14 -24.44 32.26
CA GLU A 509 5.13 -25.09 31.38
C GLU A 509 6.55 -25.03 31.97
N LYS A 510 6.93 -23.89 32.58
CA LYS A 510 8.24 -23.75 33.25
C LYS A 510 8.27 -24.32 34.67
N GLY A 511 7.18 -24.90 35.17
CA GLY A 511 7.10 -25.50 36.50
C GLY A 511 7.12 -24.49 37.65
N LYS A 512 6.92 -23.20 37.40
CA LYS A 512 6.90 -22.12 38.40
C LYS A 512 5.56 -22.02 39.14
N ARG A 513 5.10 -23.15 39.69
CA ARG A 513 3.79 -23.28 40.37
C ARG A 513 3.63 -22.36 41.59
N GLY A 514 4.73 -22.08 42.30
CA GLY A 514 4.73 -21.16 43.43
C GLY A 514 4.34 -19.73 43.03
N LYS A 515 4.95 -19.22 41.95
CA LYS A 515 4.61 -17.89 41.40
C LYS A 515 3.20 -17.84 40.83
N LEU A 516 2.70 -18.94 40.26
CA LEU A 516 1.33 -19.05 39.75
C LEU A 516 0.29 -18.90 40.87
N LEU A 517 0.52 -19.54 42.02
CA LEU A 517 -0.42 -19.53 43.14
C LEU A 517 -0.29 -18.29 44.04
N SER A 518 0.83 -17.58 43.98
CA SER A 518 1.07 -16.36 44.75
C SER A 518 0.61 -15.07 44.05
N GLN A 519 -0.32 -15.16 43.08
CA GLN A 519 -0.79 -13.99 42.34
C GLN A 519 -1.68 -13.08 43.20
N PRO A 520 -1.71 -11.77 42.93
CA PRO A 520 -2.58 -10.83 43.64
C PRO A 520 -4.06 -11.20 43.57
N ILE A 521 -4.82 -10.86 44.62
CA ILE A 521 -6.25 -11.18 44.75
C ILE A 521 -7.08 -10.70 43.56
N ALA A 522 -6.71 -9.56 42.95
CA ALA A 522 -7.34 -9.01 41.76
C ALA A 522 -7.34 -9.97 40.55
N GLN A 523 -6.40 -10.93 40.52
CA GLN A 523 -6.19 -11.87 39.41
C GLN A 523 -6.75 -13.27 39.70
N HIS A 524 -7.28 -13.50 40.91
CA HIS A 524 -7.81 -14.82 41.32
C HIS A 524 -9.01 -15.26 40.48
N GLY A 525 -9.81 -14.32 39.95
CA GLY A 525 -10.92 -14.64 39.05
C GLY A 525 -10.47 -15.24 37.72
N GLN A 526 -9.47 -14.63 37.08
CA GLN A 526 -8.90 -15.12 35.81
C GLN A 526 -8.09 -16.41 36.03
N LEU A 527 -7.36 -16.50 37.14
CA LEU A 527 -6.64 -17.71 37.53
C LEU A 527 -7.60 -18.88 37.78
N ALA A 528 -8.74 -18.64 38.44
CA ALA A 528 -9.77 -19.64 38.64
C ALA A 528 -10.34 -20.14 37.29
N SER A 529 -10.63 -19.25 36.34
CA SER A 529 -11.10 -19.66 35.00
C SER A 529 -10.05 -20.48 34.24
N PHE A 530 -8.77 -20.13 34.35
CA PHE A 530 -7.68 -20.89 33.73
C PHE A 530 -7.51 -22.28 34.35
N LEU A 531 -7.59 -22.37 35.67
CA LEU A 531 -7.40 -23.61 36.42
C LEU A 531 -8.58 -24.59 36.31
N GLN A 532 -9.74 -24.18 35.79
CA GLN A 532 -10.83 -25.11 35.47
C GLN A 532 -10.39 -26.21 34.49
N ALA A 533 -9.53 -25.89 33.52
CA ALA A 533 -8.94 -26.87 32.60
C ALA A 533 -7.85 -27.75 33.26
N HIS A 534 -7.40 -27.39 34.47
CA HIS A 534 -6.32 -28.05 35.20
C HIS A 534 -6.76 -28.46 36.61
N GLU A 535 -7.73 -29.37 36.70
CA GLU A 535 -8.35 -29.82 37.96
C GLU A 535 -7.34 -30.25 39.05
N HIS A 536 -6.21 -30.82 38.67
CA HIS A 536 -5.16 -31.26 39.60
C HIS A 536 -4.50 -30.12 40.41
N LEU A 537 -4.65 -28.86 39.99
CA LEU A 537 -4.09 -27.67 40.63
C LEU A 537 -5.17 -26.71 41.17
N SER A 538 -6.42 -26.82 40.74
CA SER A 538 -7.48 -25.89 41.14
C SER A 538 -7.75 -25.92 42.64
N TRP A 539 -7.72 -27.11 43.28
CA TRP A 539 -7.95 -27.23 44.72
C TRP A 539 -6.93 -26.45 45.59
N LEU A 540 -5.69 -26.25 45.11
CA LEU A 540 -4.68 -25.45 45.82
C LEU A 540 -5.04 -23.96 45.78
N HIS A 541 -5.51 -23.49 44.63
CA HIS A 541 -5.98 -22.12 44.46
C HIS A 541 -7.26 -21.85 45.25
N ASP A 542 -8.19 -22.82 45.27
CA ASP A 542 -9.45 -22.72 46.01
C ASP A 542 -9.20 -22.62 47.53
N ILE A 543 -8.24 -23.38 48.07
CA ILE A 543 -7.83 -23.24 49.49
C ILE A 543 -7.22 -21.87 49.76
N ASN A 544 -6.35 -21.37 48.87
CA ASN A 544 -5.74 -20.04 49.02
C ASN A 544 -6.79 -18.91 48.95
N SER A 545 -7.84 -19.11 48.15
CA SER A 545 -8.95 -18.17 47.96
C SER A 545 -10.04 -18.30 49.03
N GLN A 546 -9.87 -19.17 50.03
CA GLN A 546 -10.84 -19.52 51.07
C GLN A 546 -12.15 -20.18 50.57
N ASP A 547 -12.20 -20.61 49.30
CA ASP A 547 -13.32 -21.32 48.69
C ASP A 547 -13.26 -22.83 49.00
N LEU A 548 -13.30 -23.18 50.29
CA LEU A 548 -13.10 -24.55 50.79
C LEU A 548 -14.16 -25.55 50.28
N GLN A 549 -15.37 -25.08 50.01
CA GLN A 549 -16.45 -25.89 49.44
C GLN A 549 -16.13 -26.37 48.01
N LYS A 550 -15.52 -25.51 47.19
CA LYS A 550 -15.08 -25.87 45.83
C LYS A 550 -13.87 -26.79 45.89
N ALA A 551 -12.92 -26.50 46.79
CA ALA A 551 -11.76 -27.35 47.02
C ALA A 551 -12.16 -28.79 47.40
N HIS A 552 -13.15 -28.96 48.30
CA HIS A 552 -13.69 -30.27 48.67
C HIS A 552 -14.21 -31.04 47.45
N ARG A 553 -15.04 -30.41 46.61
CA ARG A 553 -15.61 -31.02 45.40
C ARG A 553 -14.53 -31.45 44.42
N THR A 554 -13.58 -30.56 44.11
CA THR A 554 -12.45 -30.87 43.22
C THR A 554 -11.61 -32.04 43.75
N LEU A 555 -11.27 -32.01 45.04
CA LEU A 555 -10.49 -33.09 45.68
C LEU A 555 -11.23 -34.44 45.67
N GLN A 556 -12.55 -34.43 45.84
CA GLN A 556 -13.39 -35.63 45.76
C GLN A 556 -13.40 -36.19 44.34
N THR A 557 -13.56 -35.35 43.32
CA THR A 557 -13.49 -35.74 41.90
C THR A 557 -12.11 -36.35 41.56
N LEU A 558 -11.02 -35.70 41.96
CA LEU A 558 -9.66 -36.20 41.75
C LEU A 558 -9.44 -37.55 42.46
N ALA A 559 -9.97 -37.72 43.68
CA ALA A 559 -9.88 -38.99 44.41
C ALA A 559 -10.65 -40.12 43.72
N ASN A 560 -11.79 -39.80 43.09
CA ASN A 560 -12.59 -40.76 42.35
C ASN A 560 -11.90 -41.19 41.04
N MET A 561 -11.24 -40.26 40.34
CA MET A 561 -10.47 -40.53 39.13
C MET A 561 -9.14 -41.26 39.40
N GLU A 562 -8.58 -41.14 40.61
CA GLU A 562 -7.32 -41.78 40.98
C GLU A 562 -7.50 -43.30 41.16
N THR A 563 -7.03 -44.06 40.18
CA THR A 563 -7.04 -45.53 40.19
C THR A 563 -5.64 -46.14 40.26
N ARG A 564 -4.58 -45.34 40.07
CA ARG A 564 -3.20 -45.81 39.92
C ARG A 564 -2.48 -45.97 41.26
N TYR A 565 -2.67 -45.03 42.19
CA TYR A 565 -1.98 -45.06 43.49
C TYR A 565 -2.95 -45.01 44.67
N PHE A 566 -3.08 -46.13 45.40
CA PHE A 566 -3.95 -46.23 46.57
C PHE A 566 -3.60 -45.22 47.68
N ALA A 567 -2.30 -45.04 47.96
CA ALA A 567 -1.84 -44.06 48.95
C ALA A 567 -2.27 -42.63 48.58
N LYS A 568 -2.18 -42.26 47.30
CA LYS A 568 -2.60 -40.95 46.80
C LYS A 568 -4.12 -40.76 46.91
N LYS A 569 -4.91 -41.79 46.56
CA LYS A 569 -6.37 -41.77 46.73
C LYS A 569 -6.78 -41.54 48.19
N LYS A 570 -6.15 -42.24 49.13
CA LYS A 570 -6.39 -42.06 50.56
C LYS A 570 -6.06 -40.63 51.02
N THR A 571 -4.94 -40.07 50.56
CA THR A 571 -4.55 -38.69 50.86
C THR A 571 -5.54 -37.68 50.30
N LEU A 572 -5.99 -37.84 49.05
CA LEU A 572 -6.97 -36.94 48.42
C LEU A 572 -8.33 -36.96 49.14
N LEU A 573 -8.82 -38.15 49.52
CA LEU A 573 -10.04 -38.28 50.33
C LEU A 573 -9.87 -37.65 51.72
N GLY A 574 -8.70 -37.85 52.35
CA GLY A 574 -8.39 -37.21 53.63
C GLY A 574 -8.40 -35.68 53.55
N LEU A 575 -7.76 -35.12 52.53
CA LEU A 575 -7.75 -33.68 52.27
C LEU A 575 -9.14 -33.14 51.92
N SER A 576 -9.91 -33.88 51.12
CA SER A 576 -11.30 -33.54 50.78
C SER A 576 -12.17 -33.46 52.03
N LYS A 577 -12.05 -34.44 52.94
CA LYS A 577 -12.78 -34.46 54.22
C LYS A 577 -12.37 -33.28 55.12
N LEU A 578 -11.08 -32.97 55.21
CA LEU A 578 -10.60 -31.82 55.98
C LEU A 578 -11.11 -30.48 55.39
N ALA A 579 -11.15 -30.36 54.07
CA ALA A 579 -11.68 -29.17 53.40
C ALA A 579 -13.18 -28.98 53.67
N ALA A 580 -13.98 -30.06 53.64
CA ALA A 580 -15.40 -29.99 54.02
C ALA A 580 -15.59 -29.59 55.49
N LEU A 581 -14.84 -30.21 56.41
CA LEU A 581 -14.90 -29.89 57.85
C LEU A 581 -14.53 -28.44 58.17
N ALA A 582 -13.61 -27.85 57.40
CA ALA A 582 -13.17 -26.48 57.59
C ALA A 582 -14.05 -25.45 56.85
N SER A 583 -15.02 -25.90 56.06
CA SER A 583 -15.89 -25.02 55.26
C SER A 583 -17.23 -24.72 55.94
N ASP A 584 -17.89 -23.66 55.49
CA ASP A 584 -19.17 -23.20 56.03
C ASP A 584 -20.40 -23.99 55.50
N PHE A 585 -20.33 -25.32 55.45
CA PHE A 585 -21.52 -26.13 55.17
C PHE A 585 -22.49 -26.08 56.36
N SER A 586 -23.80 -26.10 56.10
CA SER A 586 -24.78 -26.35 57.17
C SER A 586 -24.58 -27.76 57.73
N GLU A 587 -24.84 -27.96 59.03
CA GLU A 587 -24.59 -29.23 59.72
C GLU A 587 -25.22 -30.44 58.98
N ASP A 588 -26.41 -30.26 58.42
CA ASP A 588 -27.10 -31.29 57.62
C ASP A 588 -26.31 -31.71 56.36
N ILE A 589 -25.73 -30.74 55.63
CA ILE A 589 -24.96 -30.98 54.39
C ILE A 589 -23.58 -31.52 54.75
N LEU A 590 -23.01 -31.07 55.87
CA LEU A 590 -21.72 -31.53 56.35
C LEU A 590 -21.77 -33.02 56.71
N GLN A 591 -22.85 -33.46 57.36
CA GLN A 591 -23.06 -34.87 57.70
C GLN A 591 -23.15 -35.75 56.44
N GLU A 592 -23.92 -35.31 55.43
CA GLU A 592 -24.05 -36.01 54.14
C GLU A 592 -22.73 -36.13 53.35
N LYS A 593 -21.81 -35.16 53.50
CA LYS A 593 -20.51 -35.14 52.81
C LYS A 593 -19.41 -35.91 53.54
N ILE A 594 -19.61 -36.21 54.82
CA ILE A 594 -18.64 -36.89 55.70
C ILE A 594 -18.88 -38.40 55.76
N GLU A 595 -20.14 -38.81 55.70
CA GLU A 595 -20.60 -40.20 55.55
C GLU A 595 -20.29 -40.71 54.14
#